data_AF-A0A835R6U4-F1
#
_entry.id   AF-A0A835R6U4-F1
#
_cell.length_a   1.000
_cell.length_b   1.000
_cell.length_c   1.000
_cell.angle_alpha   90.00
_cell.angle_beta   90.00
_cell.angle_gamma   90.00
#
_symmetry.space_group_name_H-M   'P 1'
#
loop_
_entity.id
_entity.type
_entity.pdbx_description
1 polymer ?
#
loop_
_entity_poly.entity_id
_entity_poly.type
_entity_poly.pdbx_seq_one_letter_code
_entity_poly.pdbx_strand_id
1 'polypeptide(L)'
;MDPSQSPLPLAAVYPSSCLGRFNSAVAKCRLGQYFKLSQRGTNFTTELRAGTATFLTMAYILAVNASILSDSGATCSISDCINPSPTCRFPPAVDPGYSSCLSRARRDLIVATAAASIIGSSIMGLLANLPLALAPGMGANAYFAYSVVGFHGSGHVSYSAALAAVFLEGLLFLLLSVVGLRSRLASLIPRPVRCSSAAGIVRQSIRRPCCHPA
;
A
#
# COMPACT_ATOMS: atom_id res chain seq x y z
N MET A 1 0.18 -17.97 12.17
CA MET A 1 -0.87 -18.96 11.83
C MET A 1 -0.63 -20.13 12.75
N ASP A 2 -1.55 -20.36 13.68
CA ASP A 2 -1.41 -21.41 14.69
C ASP A 2 -1.98 -22.72 14.12
N PRO A 3 -1.18 -23.78 13.94
CA PRO A 3 -1.63 -25.05 13.37
C PRO A 3 -2.50 -25.90 14.33
N SER A 4 -2.83 -25.41 15.53
CA SER A 4 -3.52 -26.18 16.59
C SER A 4 -5.05 -26.06 16.64
N GLN A 5 -5.70 -25.26 15.79
CA GLN A 5 -7.17 -25.13 15.81
C GLN A 5 -7.84 -26.20 14.95
N SER A 6 -8.54 -27.15 15.60
CA SER A 6 -9.51 -28.04 14.96
C SER A 6 -10.57 -27.22 14.21
N PRO A 7 -11.05 -27.64 13.02
CA PRO A 7 -12.06 -26.90 12.27
C PRO A 7 -13.29 -26.62 13.14
N LEU A 8 -13.68 -25.36 13.28
CA LEU A 8 -14.92 -25.01 13.97
C LEU A 8 -16.11 -25.68 13.25
N PRO A 9 -17.07 -26.26 13.98
CA PRO A 9 -18.24 -26.89 13.35
C PRO A 9 -18.97 -25.87 12.47
N LEU A 10 -19.36 -26.28 11.26
CA LEU A 10 -19.99 -25.38 10.26
C LEU A 10 -21.19 -24.60 10.78
N ALA A 11 -21.93 -25.17 11.75
CA ALA A 11 -23.05 -24.53 12.42
C ALA A 11 -22.65 -23.32 13.28
N ALA A 12 -21.40 -23.24 13.75
CA ALA A 12 -20.87 -22.12 14.51
C ALA A 12 -20.43 -20.95 13.60
N VAL A 13 -20.10 -21.23 12.33
CA VAL A 13 -19.61 -20.24 11.36
C VAL A 13 -20.75 -19.69 10.48
N TYR A 14 -21.75 -20.52 10.15
CA TYR A 14 -22.87 -20.17 9.30
C TYR A 14 -24.22 -20.37 10.02
N PRO A 15 -24.87 -19.30 10.53
CA PRO A 15 -26.20 -19.40 11.15
C PRO A 15 -27.28 -19.78 10.13
N SER A 16 -28.43 -20.30 10.57
CA SER A 16 -29.54 -20.77 9.72
C SER A 16 -30.31 -19.65 8.96
N SER A 17 -29.81 -18.42 8.97
CA SER A 17 -30.40 -17.28 8.26
C SER A 17 -30.21 -17.38 6.73
N CYS A 18 -30.98 -16.60 5.97
CA CYS A 18 -30.85 -16.54 4.50
C CYS A 18 -29.40 -16.18 4.07
N LEU A 19 -28.77 -15.23 4.75
CA LEU A 19 -27.37 -14.86 4.54
C LEU A 19 -26.40 -15.99 4.88
N GLY A 20 -26.72 -16.81 5.90
CA GLY A 20 -25.93 -17.98 6.26
C GLY A 20 -26.03 -19.11 5.26
N ARG A 21 -27.21 -19.33 4.64
CA ARG A 21 -27.38 -20.29 3.54
C ARG A 21 -26.57 -19.91 2.30
N PHE A 22 -26.57 -18.62 1.93
CA PHE A 22 -25.73 -18.11 0.85
C PHE A 22 -24.23 -18.28 1.15
N ASN A 23 -23.79 -17.86 2.34
CA ASN A 23 -22.39 -18.02 2.76
C ASN A 23 -21.94 -19.49 2.80
N SER A 24 -22.81 -20.41 3.24
CA SER A 24 -22.51 -21.84 3.27
C SER A 24 -22.47 -22.46 1.86
N ALA A 25 -23.29 -21.97 0.93
CA ALA A 25 -23.22 -22.36 -0.48
C ALA A 25 -21.89 -21.93 -1.12
N VAL A 26 -21.48 -20.67 -0.91
CA VAL A 26 -20.20 -20.14 -1.42
C VAL A 26 -19.00 -20.86 -0.79
N ALA A 27 -19.08 -21.22 0.50
CA ALA A 27 -18.03 -21.97 1.19
C ALA A 27 -17.79 -23.37 0.60
N LYS A 28 -18.84 -24.01 0.06
CA LYS A 28 -18.76 -25.32 -0.59
C LYS A 28 -18.30 -25.25 -2.05
N CYS A 29 -18.39 -24.09 -2.71
CA CYS A 29 -17.89 -23.89 -4.06
C CYS A 29 -16.36 -23.95 -4.14
N ARG A 30 -15.82 -24.16 -5.36
CA ARG A 30 -14.37 -24.21 -5.62
C ARG A 30 -13.61 -23.00 -5.09
N LEU A 31 -14.21 -21.81 -5.17
CA LEU A 31 -13.67 -20.56 -4.62
C LEU A 31 -13.55 -20.60 -3.08
N GLY A 32 -14.60 -21.06 -2.38
CA GLY A 32 -14.60 -21.17 -0.93
C GLY A 32 -13.59 -22.20 -0.41
N GLN A 33 -13.41 -23.29 -1.15
CA GLN A 33 -12.38 -24.30 -0.86
C GLN A 33 -10.96 -23.82 -1.15
N TYR A 34 -10.74 -23.06 -2.24
CA TYR A 34 -9.43 -22.50 -2.59
C TYR A 34 -8.91 -21.52 -1.52
N PHE A 35 -9.76 -20.61 -1.05
CA PHE A 35 -9.42 -19.66 0.02
C PHE A 35 -9.54 -20.25 1.44
N LYS A 36 -10.03 -21.50 1.56
CA LYS A 36 -10.19 -22.23 2.83
C LYS A 36 -11.01 -21.45 3.87
N LEU A 37 -12.11 -20.81 3.44
CA LEU A 37 -12.93 -19.91 4.28
C LEU A 37 -13.40 -20.57 5.59
N SER A 38 -13.89 -21.81 5.51
CA SER A 38 -14.35 -22.56 6.68
C SER A 38 -13.23 -22.90 7.67
N GLN A 39 -11.99 -23.08 7.20
CA GLN A 39 -10.84 -23.33 8.08
C GLN A 39 -10.32 -22.05 8.74
N ARG A 40 -10.55 -20.90 8.11
CA ARG A 40 -10.21 -19.57 8.66
C ARG A 40 -11.29 -19.02 9.60
N GLY A 41 -12.44 -19.70 9.71
CA GLY A 41 -13.57 -19.26 10.53
C GLY A 41 -14.23 -17.99 10.01
N THR A 42 -14.19 -17.75 8.68
CA THR A 42 -14.74 -16.53 8.07
C THR A 42 -15.78 -16.83 6.98
N ASN A 43 -16.61 -15.82 6.69
CA ASN A 43 -17.73 -15.91 5.75
C ASN A 43 -17.49 -14.97 4.57
N PHE A 44 -18.01 -15.33 3.39
CA PHE A 44 -17.85 -14.54 2.18
C PHE A 44 -18.31 -13.09 2.36
N THR A 45 -19.45 -12.85 3.02
CA THR A 45 -19.93 -11.47 3.29
C THR A 45 -19.00 -10.66 4.19
N THR A 46 -18.34 -11.31 5.14
CA THR A 46 -17.38 -10.66 6.05
C THR A 46 -16.11 -10.30 5.30
N GLU A 47 -15.59 -11.22 4.51
CA GLU A 47 -14.43 -11.01 3.64
C GLU A 47 -14.71 -9.94 2.58
N LEU A 48 -15.91 -9.94 1.99
CA LEU A 48 -16.31 -8.92 1.02
C LEU A 48 -16.33 -7.53 1.66
N ARG A 49 -16.89 -7.40 2.88
CA ARG A 49 -16.87 -6.13 3.63
C ARG A 49 -15.44 -5.69 3.95
N ALA A 50 -14.58 -6.59 4.43
CA ALA A 50 -13.16 -6.29 4.68
C ALA A 50 -12.43 -5.88 3.39
N GLY A 51 -12.73 -6.55 2.28
CA GLY A 51 -12.24 -6.22 0.95
C GLY A 51 -12.69 -4.84 0.48
N THR A 52 -13.96 -4.46 0.69
CA THR A 52 -14.44 -3.11 0.35
C THR A 52 -13.78 -2.02 1.18
N ALA A 53 -13.54 -2.24 2.48
CA ALA A 53 -12.80 -1.30 3.32
C ALA A 53 -11.35 -1.13 2.84
N THR A 54 -10.71 -2.23 2.44
CA THR A 54 -9.36 -2.20 1.86
C THR A 54 -9.37 -1.48 0.51
N PHE A 55 -10.34 -1.74 -0.35
CA PHE A 55 -10.50 -1.08 -1.65
C PHE A 55 -10.62 0.44 -1.50
N LEU A 56 -11.48 0.92 -0.58
CA LEU A 56 -11.62 2.35 -0.31
C LEU A 56 -10.32 2.97 0.21
N THR A 57 -9.61 2.25 1.09
CA THR A 57 -8.31 2.69 1.61
C THR A 57 -7.27 2.79 0.50
N MET A 58 -7.19 1.79 -0.37
CA MET A 58 -6.27 1.79 -1.51
C MET A 58 -6.60 2.90 -2.51
N ALA A 59 -7.88 3.11 -2.81
CA ALA A 59 -8.33 4.19 -3.70
C ALA A 59 -7.91 5.57 -3.18
N TYR A 60 -8.01 5.81 -1.87
CA TYR A 60 -7.51 7.02 -1.23
C TYR A 60 -5.98 7.16 -1.37
N ILE A 61 -5.23 6.09 -1.08
CA ILE A 61 -3.76 6.06 -1.19
C ILE A 61 -3.30 6.41 -2.61
N LEU A 62 -3.98 5.91 -3.64
CA LEU A 62 -3.66 6.21 -5.04
C LEU A 62 -3.73 7.72 -5.33
N ALA A 63 -4.81 8.37 -4.92
CA ALA A 63 -5.00 9.80 -5.16
C ALA A 63 -4.04 10.66 -4.32
N VAL A 64 -3.80 10.29 -3.06
CA VAL A 64 -2.95 11.05 -2.15
C VAL A 64 -1.48 10.96 -2.50
N ASN A 65 -0.97 9.76 -2.80
CA ASN A 65 0.43 9.60 -3.18
C ASN A 65 0.78 10.36 -4.45
N ALA A 66 -0.12 10.35 -5.45
CA ALA A 66 0.06 11.15 -6.65
C ALA A 66 0.07 12.64 -6.36
N SER A 67 -0.74 13.12 -5.39
CA SER A 67 -0.69 14.51 -4.94
C SER A 67 0.67 14.87 -4.35
N ILE A 68 1.11 14.10 -3.35
CA ILE A 68 2.35 14.36 -2.61
C ILE A 68 3.54 14.37 -3.57
N LEU A 69 3.62 13.36 -4.46
CA LEU A 69 4.70 13.29 -5.44
C LEU A 69 4.62 14.42 -6.48
N SER A 70 3.42 14.83 -6.90
CA SER A 70 3.27 15.97 -7.81
C SER A 70 3.71 17.29 -7.19
N ASP A 71 3.57 17.47 -5.87
CA ASP A 71 4.02 18.70 -5.19
C ASP A 71 5.54 18.92 -5.28
N SER A 72 6.32 17.86 -5.49
CA SER A 72 7.75 17.96 -5.76
C SER A 72 8.09 18.50 -7.15
N GLY A 73 7.09 18.73 -8.00
CA GLY A 73 7.25 19.06 -9.42
C GLY A 73 7.32 17.84 -10.34
N ALA A 74 7.46 16.63 -9.78
CA ALA A 74 7.55 15.38 -10.52
C ALA A 74 8.59 15.47 -11.66
N THR A 75 8.21 15.03 -12.87
CA THR A 75 9.07 15.09 -14.07
C THR A 75 9.03 16.46 -14.77
N CYS A 76 8.27 17.43 -14.25
CA CYS A 76 8.11 18.73 -14.89
C CYS A 76 9.29 19.67 -14.59
N SER A 77 9.66 20.47 -15.58
CA SER A 77 10.78 21.41 -15.51
C SER A 77 10.38 22.78 -16.06
N ILE A 78 11.33 23.72 -16.05
CA ILE A 78 11.14 25.09 -16.57
C ILE A 78 10.84 25.08 -18.08
N SER A 79 11.27 24.03 -18.80
CA SER A 79 10.98 23.84 -20.22
C SER A 79 9.50 23.59 -20.54
N ASP A 80 8.71 23.17 -19.55
CA ASP A 80 7.27 22.92 -19.73
C ASP A 80 6.44 24.21 -19.57
N CYS A 81 7.07 25.31 -19.17
CA CYS A 81 6.45 26.63 -19.11
C CYS A 81 6.30 27.21 -20.52
N ILE A 82 5.17 27.87 -20.78
CA ILE A 82 4.96 28.64 -22.03
C ILE A 82 6.00 29.75 -22.12
N ASN A 83 6.26 30.43 -21.00
CA ASN A 83 7.30 31.44 -20.87
C ASN A 83 8.38 30.94 -19.88
N PRO A 84 9.49 30.34 -20.36
CA PRO A 84 10.49 29.73 -19.50
C PRO A 84 11.18 30.79 -18.62
N SER A 85 10.98 30.68 -17.32
CA SER A 85 11.62 31.52 -16.30
C SER A 85 11.80 30.70 -15.01
N PRO A 86 12.81 31.01 -14.17
CA PRO A 86 13.03 30.29 -12.92
C PRO A 86 11.85 30.43 -11.93
N THR A 87 11.02 31.44 -12.11
CA THR A 87 9.84 31.73 -11.29
C THR A 87 8.55 31.13 -11.83
N CYS A 88 8.50 30.62 -13.08
CA CYS A 88 7.25 30.12 -13.68
C CYS A 88 6.60 28.95 -12.93
N ARG A 89 7.38 28.25 -12.11
CA ARG A 89 6.93 27.10 -11.30
C ARG A 89 6.46 27.48 -9.90
N PHE A 90 6.61 28.73 -9.45
CA PHE A 90 6.32 29.13 -8.06
C PHE A 90 5.19 30.16 -7.96
N PRO A 91 4.39 30.15 -6.86
CA PRO A 91 3.39 31.18 -6.59
C PRO A 91 4.02 32.59 -6.51
N PRO A 92 3.29 33.67 -6.86
CA PRO A 92 1.84 33.74 -7.06
C PRO A 92 1.34 33.51 -8.50
N ALA A 93 2.21 33.47 -9.50
CA ALA A 93 1.83 33.28 -10.91
C ALA A 93 2.49 32.02 -11.49
N VAL A 94 1.82 30.88 -11.34
CA VAL A 94 2.26 29.61 -11.94
C VAL A 94 1.85 29.57 -13.42
N ASP A 95 2.79 29.26 -14.30
CA ASP A 95 2.54 29.22 -15.74
C ASP A 95 1.54 28.10 -16.12
N PRO A 96 0.59 28.36 -17.05
CA PRO A 96 -0.39 27.37 -17.48
C PRO A 96 0.23 26.10 -18.07
N GLY A 97 1.37 26.21 -18.78
CA GLY A 97 2.11 25.07 -19.33
C GLY A 97 2.63 24.15 -18.24
N TYR A 98 3.22 24.72 -17.19
CA TYR A 98 3.68 23.95 -16.04
C TYR A 98 2.53 23.25 -15.31
N SER A 99 1.39 23.92 -15.09
CA SER A 99 0.21 23.30 -14.44
C SER A 99 -0.38 22.13 -15.24
N SER A 100 -0.31 22.23 -16.57
CA SER A 100 -0.73 21.17 -17.49
C SER A 100 0.20 19.96 -17.40
N CYS A 101 1.52 20.18 -17.35
CA CYS A 101 2.50 19.12 -17.10
C CYS A 101 2.23 18.44 -15.75
N LEU A 102 2.05 19.22 -14.68
CA LEU A 102 1.83 18.69 -13.33
C LEU A 102 0.57 17.81 -13.25
N SER A 103 -0.50 18.25 -13.90
CA SER A 103 -1.76 17.50 -13.99
C SER A 103 -1.64 16.21 -14.80
N ARG A 104 -0.72 16.16 -15.78
CA ARG A 104 -0.41 14.95 -16.55
C ARG A 104 0.41 13.98 -15.72
N ALA A 105 1.49 14.46 -15.11
CA ALA A 105 2.33 13.68 -14.20
C ALA A 105 1.51 13.07 -13.05
N ARG A 106 0.58 13.82 -12.46
CA ARG A 106 -0.32 13.31 -11.41
C ARG A 106 -1.17 12.12 -11.88
N ARG A 107 -1.69 12.17 -13.11
CA ARG A 107 -2.46 11.06 -13.70
C ARG A 107 -1.57 9.85 -13.96
N ASP A 108 -0.38 10.07 -14.49
CA ASP A 108 0.59 9.02 -14.78
C ASP A 108 1.02 8.29 -13.50
N LEU A 109 1.23 9.03 -12.41
CA LEU A 109 1.54 8.48 -11.08
C LEU A 109 0.40 7.62 -10.51
N ILE A 110 -0.86 8.03 -10.68
CA ILE A 110 -2.03 7.23 -10.26
C ILE A 110 -2.05 5.91 -11.02
N VAL A 111 -1.92 5.97 -12.35
CA VAL A 111 -1.97 4.79 -13.23
C VAL A 111 -0.80 3.84 -12.93
N ALA A 112 0.42 4.37 -12.81
CA ALA A 112 1.60 3.58 -12.49
C ALA A 112 1.47 2.88 -11.13
N THR A 113 0.98 3.60 -10.11
CA THR A 113 0.80 3.05 -8.76
C THR A 113 -0.28 1.97 -8.74
N ALA A 114 -1.39 2.18 -9.45
CA ALA A 114 -2.47 1.21 -9.56
C ALA A 114 -1.98 -0.06 -10.26
N ALA A 115 -1.28 0.06 -11.39
CA ALA A 115 -0.71 -1.06 -12.12
C ALA A 115 0.29 -1.86 -11.26
N ALA A 116 1.22 -1.17 -10.58
CA ALA A 116 2.19 -1.81 -9.70
C ALA A 116 1.51 -2.54 -8.51
N SER A 117 0.50 -1.92 -7.90
CA SER A 117 -0.24 -2.51 -6.77
C SER A 117 -1.04 -3.74 -7.19
N ILE A 118 -1.64 -3.72 -8.40
CA ILE A 118 -2.35 -4.88 -8.98
C ILE A 118 -1.35 -6.02 -9.18
N ILE A 119 -0.24 -5.77 -9.87
CA ILE A 119 0.76 -6.81 -10.16
C ILE A 119 1.31 -7.39 -8.84
N GLY A 120 1.71 -6.54 -7.89
CA GLY A 120 2.24 -6.98 -6.60
C GLY A 120 1.21 -7.77 -5.78
N SER A 121 -0.03 -7.29 -5.70
CA SER A 121 -1.10 -7.97 -4.96
C SER A 121 -1.52 -9.28 -5.63
N SER A 122 -1.51 -9.35 -6.97
CA SER A 122 -1.78 -10.58 -7.72
C SER A 122 -0.70 -11.64 -7.48
N ILE A 123 0.58 -11.25 -7.53
CA ILE A 123 1.70 -12.17 -7.25
C ILE A 123 1.60 -12.71 -5.82
N MET A 124 1.38 -11.84 -4.83
CA MET A 124 1.23 -12.27 -3.43
C MET A 124 -0.02 -13.13 -3.20
N GLY A 125 -1.16 -12.75 -3.79
CA GLY A 125 -2.42 -13.47 -3.63
C GLY A 125 -2.40 -14.85 -4.28
N LEU A 126 -1.82 -14.98 -5.48
CA LEU A 126 -1.82 -16.22 -6.25
C LEU A 126 -0.68 -17.17 -5.83
N LEU A 127 0.53 -16.66 -5.61
CA LEU A 127 1.69 -17.51 -5.30
C LEU A 127 1.86 -17.77 -3.80
N ALA A 128 1.64 -16.76 -2.95
CA ALA A 128 1.85 -16.89 -1.52
C ALA A 128 0.58 -17.29 -0.74
N ASN A 129 -0.59 -17.37 -1.42
CA ASN A 129 -1.90 -17.69 -0.83
C ASN A 129 -2.22 -16.86 0.44
N LEU A 130 -1.71 -15.63 0.45
CA LEU A 130 -1.87 -14.66 1.53
C LEU A 130 -2.68 -13.47 1.01
N PRO A 131 -3.87 -13.19 1.56
CA PRO A 131 -4.70 -12.05 1.15
C PRO A 131 -4.16 -10.76 1.77
N LEU A 132 -2.98 -10.30 1.33
CA LEU A 132 -2.40 -9.02 1.72
C LEU A 132 -2.42 -8.07 0.53
N ALA A 133 -3.13 -6.95 0.67
CA ALA A 133 -3.04 -5.85 -0.26
C ALA A 133 -1.71 -5.11 -0.04
N LEU A 134 -0.94 -4.96 -1.11
CA LEU A 134 0.29 -4.17 -1.10
C LEU A 134 0.00 -2.77 -1.62
N ALA A 135 0.47 -1.77 -0.87
CA ALA A 135 0.33 -0.37 -1.23
C ALA A 135 1.62 0.39 -0.91
N PRO A 136 1.97 1.43 -1.69
CA PRO A 136 3.06 2.33 -1.34
C PRO A 136 2.82 3.07 -0.01
N GLY A 137 3.87 3.17 0.79
CA GLY A 137 3.85 3.89 2.06
C GLY A 137 3.81 5.41 1.87
N MET A 138 2.78 6.07 2.40
CA MET A 138 2.61 7.54 2.28
C MET A 138 3.78 8.33 2.90
N GLY A 139 4.37 7.85 3.99
CA GLY A 139 5.46 8.56 4.69
C GLY A 139 6.75 8.67 3.88
N ALA A 140 7.13 7.62 3.15
CA ALA A 140 8.33 7.64 2.30
C ALA A 140 8.16 8.60 1.13
N ASN A 141 6.96 8.63 0.52
CA ASN A 141 6.63 9.56 -0.55
C ASN A 141 6.64 11.02 -0.08
N ALA A 142 6.17 11.29 1.13
CA ALA A 142 6.21 12.63 1.72
C ALA A 142 7.64 13.09 2.02
N TYR A 143 8.47 12.22 2.59
CA TYR A 143 9.89 12.52 2.81
C TYR A 143 10.62 12.76 1.49
N PHE A 144 10.38 11.91 0.49
CA PHE A 144 10.92 12.07 -0.85
C PHE A 144 10.53 13.43 -1.46
N ALA A 145 9.24 13.78 -1.44
CA ALA A 145 8.73 14.97 -2.10
C ALA A 145 9.12 16.27 -1.38
N TYR A 146 9.00 16.30 -0.05
CA TYR A 146 9.16 17.54 0.71
C TYR A 146 10.56 17.74 1.29
N SER A 147 11.30 16.67 1.59
CA SER A 147 12.63 16.77 2.21
C SER A 147 13.77 16.55 1.22
N VAL A 148 13.64 15.62 0.26
CA VAL A 148 14.72 15.30 -0.69
C VAL A 148 14.67 16.19 -1.92
N VAL A 149 13.54 16.15 -2.66
CA VAL A 149 13.38 16.92 -3.90
C VAL A 149 12.91 18.36 -3.63
N GLY A 150 12.13 18.56 -2.58
CA GLY A 150 11.56 19.85 -2.21
C GLY A 150 10.41 20.28 -3.13
N PHE A 151 9.65 21.28 -2.68
CA PHE A 151 8.47 21.77 -3.41
C PHE A 151 8.87 22.29 -4.79
N HIS A 152 8.26 21.76 -5.85
CA HIS A 152 8.55 22.07 -7.25
C HIS A 152 10.04 21.93 -7.64
N GLY A 153 10.80 21.04 -6.98
CA GLY A 153 12.21 20.83 -7.26
C GLY A 153 13.09 22.00 -6.79
N SER A 154 12.74 22.57 -5.63
CA SER A 154 13.53 23.59 -4.93
C SER A 154 14.67 23.01 -4.08
N GLY A 155 14.68 21.70 -3.84
CA GLY A 155 15.72 21.00 -3.09
C GLY A 155 17.03 20.88 -3.87
N HIS A 156 18.07 20.41 -3.17
CA HIS A 156 19.40 20.22 -3.74
C HIS A 156 19.51 19.01 -4.69
N VAL A 157 18.59 18.05 -4.56
CA VAL A 157 18.60 16.80 -5.33
C VAL A 157 17.52 16.86 -6.42
N SER A 158 17.90 16.59 -7.66
CA SER A 158 16.94 16.52 -8.77
C SER A 158 15.99 15.32 -8.60
N TYR A 159 14.76 15.45 -9.09
CA TYR A 159 13.75 14.39 -9.03
C TYR A 159 14.25 13.07 -9.64
N SER A 160 14.99 13.14 -10.76
CA SER A 160 15.57 11.96 -11.43
C SER A 160 16.66 11.28 -10.60
N ALA A 161 17.54 12.06 -9.95
CA ALA A 161 18.57 11.50 -9.06
C ALA A 161 17.95 10.84 -7.82
N ALA A 162 16.91 11.47 -7.26
CA ALA A 162 16.19 10.90 -6.13
C ALA A 162 15.48 9.58 -6.52
N LEU A 163 14.84 9.52 -7.70
CA LEU A 163 14.24 8.27 -8.19
C LEU A 163 15.28 7.17 -8.45
N ALA A 164 16.46 7.52 -8.96
CA ALA A 164 17.54 6.55 -9.15
C ALA A 164 18.00 5.95 -7.81
N ALA A 165 18.08 6.76 -6.75
CA ALA A 165 18.39 6.29 -5.41
C ALA A 165 17.32 5.32 -4.89
N VAL A 166 16.02 5.63 -5.05
CA VAL A 166 14.91 4.75 -4.65
C VAL A 166 14.94 3.43 -5.42
N PHE A 167 15.26 3.47 -6.71
CA PHE A 167 15.41 2.26 -7.53
C PHE A 167 16.56 1.36 -7.02
N LEU A 168 17.72 1.96 -6.72
CA LEU A 168 18.86 1.24 -6.16
C LEU A 168 18.56 0.68 -4.76
N GLU A 169 17.85 1.42 -3.91
CA GLU A 169 17.37 0.95 -2.63
C GLU A 169 16.47 -0.28 -2.78
N GLY A 170 15.54 -0.25 -3.73
CA GLY A 170 14.66 -1.39 -4.05
C GLY A 170 15.43 -2.63 -4.52
N LEU A 171 16.44 -2.44 -5.37
CA LEU A 171 17.30 -3.53 -5.83
C LEU A 171 18.13 -4.11 -4.68
N LEU A 172 18.72 -3.26 -3.84
CA LEU A 172 19.45 -3.68 -2.66
C LEU A 172 18.54 -4.47 -1.70
N PHE A 173 17.33 -3.98 -1.44
CA PHE A 173 16.37 -4.68 -0.58
C PHE A 173 15.96 -6.04 -1.15
N LEU A 174 15.80 -6.16 -2.48
CA LEU A 174 15.52 -7.43 -3.14
C LEU A 174 16.69 -8.41 -2.94
N LEU A 175 17.93 -7.97 -3.15
CA LEU A 175 19.12 -8.79 -2.93
C LEU A 175 19.22 -9.27 -1.47
N LEU A 176 19.03 -8.37 -0.52
CA LEU A 176 19.01 -8.71 0.92
C LEU A 176 17.87 -9.68 1.29
N SER A 177 16.74 -9.58 0.59
CA SER A 177 15.59 -10.47 0.77
C SER A 177 15.86 -11.88 0.25
N VAL A 178 16.56 -12.02 -0.88
CA VAL A 178 16.98 -13.30 -1.46
C VAL A 178 18.02 -14.00 -0.57
N VAL A 179 18.97 -13.25 -0.01
CA VAL A 179 19.98 -13.78 0.94
C VAL A 179 19.37 -14.21 2.29
N GLY A 180 18.09 -13.88 2.54
CA GLY A 180 17.40 -14.23 3.79
C GLY A 180 17.72 -13.31 4.97
N LEU A 181 18.51 -12.25 4.75
CA LEU A 181 18.88 -11.27 5.78
C LEU A 181 17.65 -10.54 6.33
N ARG A 182 16.61 -10.35 5.51
CA ARG A 182 15.33 -9.74 5.94
C ARG A 182 14.74 -10.39 7.19
N SER A 183 14.81 -11.72 7.30
CA SER A 183 14.22 -12.45 8.44
C SER A 183 15.08 -12.29 9.69
N ARG A 184 16.40 -12.22 9.52
CA ARG A 184 17.34 -12.04 10.62
C ARG A 184 17.27 -10.63 11.19
N LEU A 185 17.21 -9.61 10.33
CA LEU A 185 17.05 -8.22 10.76
C LEU A 185 15.72 -8.02 11.50
N ALA A 186 14.63 -8.60 11.01
CA ALA A 186 13.34 -8.53 11.68
C ALA A 186 13.37 -9.15 13.10
N SER A 187 14.15 -10.20 13.32
CA SER A 187 14.30 -10.84 14.63
C SER A 187 15.07 -9.99 15.65
N LEU A 188 15.92 -9.06 15.20
CA LEU A 188 16.70 -8.16 16.05
C LEU A 188 15.87 -6.99 16.60
N ILE A 189 14.74 -6.65 15.97
CA ILE A 189 13.89 -5.53 16.38
C ILE A 189 13.14 -5.90 17.68
N PRO A 190 13.31 -5.15 18.79
CA PRO A 190 12.60 -5.40 20.03
C PRO A 190 11.08 -5.35 19.85
N ARG A 191 10.36 -6.25 20.54
CA ARG A 191 8.88 -6.28 20.51
C ARG A 191 8.22 -4.90 20.81
N PRO A 192 8.72 -4.10 21.77
CA PRO A 192 8.14 -2.76 22.03
C PRO A 192 8.20 -1.84 20.81
N VAL A 193 9.34 -1.84 20.10
CA VAL A 193 9.55 -1.02 18.90
C VAL A 193 8.62 -1.48 17.77
N ARG A 194 8.51 -2.80 17.56
CA ARG A 194 7.64 -3.37 16.53
C ARG A 194 6.16 -3.04 16.76
N CYS A 195 5.70 -3.11 18.02
CA CYS A 195 4.34 -2.73 18.39
C CYS A 195 4.08 -1.22 18.23
N SER A 196 5.06 -0.38 18.59
CA SER A 196 4.96 1.08 18.42
C SER A 196 4.87 1.48 16.95
N SER A 197 5.71 0.91 16.07
CA SER A 197 5.65 1.17 14.64
C SER A 197 4.30 0.77 14.03
N ALA A 198 3.71 -0.35 14.46
CA ALA A 198 2.39 -0.77 14.00
C ALA A 198 1.25 0.16 14.47
N ALA A 199 1.32 0.65 15.72
CA ALA A 199 0.34 1.58 16.28
C ALA A 199 0.34 2.95 15.57
N GLY A 200 1.50 3.38 15.06
CA GLY A 200 1.64 4.66 14.34
C GLY A 200 1.07 4.68 12.91
N ILE A 201 0.99 3.52 12.23
CA ILE A 201 0.56 3.46 10.82
C ILE A 201 -0.96 3.32 10.67
N VAL A 202 -1.64 2.58 11.57
CA VAL A 202 -3.11 2.46 11.55
C VAL A 202 -3.64 2.40 12.98
N ARG A 203 -4.44 3.40 13.35
CA ARG A 203 -5.22 3.42 14.59
C ARG A 203 -6.28 2.30 14.54
N GLN A 204 -6.14 1.34 15.46
CA GLN A 204 -7.17 0.48 16.05
C GLN A 204 -8.23 -0.12 15.09
N SER A 205 -8.07 -1.40 14.76
CA SER A 205 -9.22 -2.28 14.55
C SER A 205 -8.98 -3.67 15.16
N ILE A 206 -9.57 -3.82 16.35
CA ILE A 206 -10.34 -4.99 16.79
C ILE A 206 -9.56 -6.25 17.25
N ARG A 207 -9.60 -6.42 18.59
CA ARG A 207 -9.70 -7.70 19.33
C ARG A 207 -8.54 -8.71 19.25
N ARG A 208 -7.28 -8.31 19.42
CA ARG A 208 -6.35 -9.11 20.24
C ARG A 208 -5.43 -8.19 21.03
N PRO A 209 -5.32 -8.33 22.35
CA PRO A 209 -4.32 -7.58 23.10
C PRO A 209 -2.95 -8.07 22.61
N CYS A 210 -2.23 -7.22 21.89
CA CYS A 210 -0.77 -7.37 21.71
C CYS A 210 0.00 -7.28 23.05
N CYS A 211 -0.74 -7.11 24.16
CA CYS A 211 -0.26 -7.18 25.54
C CYS A 211 -0.83 -8.45 26.21
N HIS A 212 -0.30 -9.62 25.88
CA HIS A 212 -0.31 -10.72 26.84
C HIS A 212 1.13 -10.95 27.27
N PRO A 213 1.48 -10.75 28.56
CA PRO A 213 2.75 -11.23 29.08
C PRO A 213 2.70 -12.76 29.07
N ALA A 214 3.77 -13.38 28.60
CA ALA A 214 4.13 -14.73 29.02
C ALA A 214 4.97 -14.61 30.29
#